data_AF-A0A0B0EPY6-F1
#
_entry.id   AF-A0A0B0EPY6-F1
#
_cell.length_a   1.000
_cell.length_b   1.000
_cell.length_c   1.000
_cell.angle_alpha   90.00
_cell.angle_beta   90.00
_cell.angle_gamma   90.00
#
_symmetry.space_group_name_H-M   'P 1'
#
loop_
_entity.id
_entity.type
_entity.pdbx_description
1 polymer ?
#
loop_
_entity_poly.entity_id
_entity_poly.type
_entity_poly.pdbx_seq_one_letter_code
_entity_poly.pdbx_strand_id
1 'polypeptide(L)'
;MNILLKNYIIVLICFFVVTGASISYVNGAEGKQAKQQKDGSQAGAAEPEKKYELIEKTKDYLTTPKEAFAYYCSPCHGAMADGKGIYFTIDLNPKPTDLTNVEYMAALTDDYLLNFVKGSAAREKLRLCPPWGKTLDEDMIEGIIGYLRSLTIAKSKEGGGADKKEADVASVVGEKGKETPQAVIWSVLAFLCVFVAFGARREWKKLAKEGPSEKK
;
A
#
# COMPACT_ATOMS: atom_id res chain seq x y z
N MET A 1 45.94 9.68 -22.30
CA MET A 1 44.53 9.54 -21.89
C MET A 1 44.35 8.14 -21.32
N ASN A 2 44.19 8.04 -20.01
CA ASN A 2 44.55 6.86 -19.23
C ASN A 2 43.62 5.66 -19.49
N ILE A 3 44.17 4.46 -19.50
CA ILE A 3 43.46 3.18 -19.75
C ILE A 3 42.25 3.01 -18.82
N LEU A 4 42.32 3.56 -17.61
CA LEU A 4 41.22 3.59 -16.65
C LEU A 4 40.02 4.43 -17.12
N LEU A 5 40.27 5.53 -17.83
CA LEU A 5 39.21 6.37 -18.40
C LEU A 5 38.53 5.68 -19.58
N LYS A 6 39.30 4.93 -20.38
CA LYS A 6 38.77 4.15 -21.51
C LYS A 6 37.89 3.00 -21.02
N ASN A 7 38.26 2.31 -19.94
CA ASN A 7 37.45 1.24 -19.36
C ASN A 7 36.20 1.78 -18.66
N TYR A 8 36.28 2.95 -18.01
CA TYR A 8 35.13 3.62 -17.42
C TYR A 8 34.08 4.04 -18.46
N ILE A 9 34.53 4.58 -19.60
CA ILE A 9 33.65 4.94 -20.72
C ILE A 9 32.97 3.71 -21.33
N ILE A 10 33.69 2.58 -21.47
CA ILE A 10 33.11 1.33 -21.99
C ILE A 10 32.02 0.80 -21.04
N VAL A 11 32.24 0.85 -19.73
CA VAL A 11 31.24 0.41 -18.73
C VAL A 11 30.01 1.32 -18.73
N LEU A 12 30.19 2.63 -18.86
CA LEU A 12 29.06 3.58 -18.99
C LEU A 12 28.25 3.34 -20.26
N ILE A 13 28.90 3.11 -21.40
CA ILE A 13 28.20 2.80 -22.65
C ILE A 13 27.40 1.49 -22.51
N CYS A 14 27.98 0.46 -21.91
CA CYS A 14 27.26 -0.80 -21.65
C CYS A 14 26.05 -0.58 -20.71
N PHE A 15 26.17 0.28 -19.70
CA PHE A 15 25.07 0.59 -18.79
C PHE A 15 23.93 1.35 -19.49
N PHE A 16 24.25 2.30 -20.39
CA PHE A 16 23.24 3.02 -21.19
C PHE A 16 22.59 2.15 -22.28
N VAL A 17 23.32 1.17 -22.85
CA VAL A 17 22.73 0.21 -23.81
C VAL A 17 21.77 -0.77 -23.11
N VAL A 18 22.08 -1.19 -21.87
CA VAL A 18 21.22 -2.09 -21.09
C VAL A 18 19.99 -1.36 -20.53
N THR A 19 20.09 -0.07 -20.20
CA THR A 19 18.97 0.74 -19.69
C THR A 19 18.15 1.43 -20.79
N GLY A 20 18.73 1.65 -21.97
CA GLY A 20 18.06 2.29 -23.12
C GLY A 20 17.09 1.38 -23.89
N ALA A 21 17.10 0.07 -23.64
CA ALA A 21 16.21 -0.88 -24.31
C ALA A 21 14.78 -0.97 -23.72
N SER A 22 14.42 -0.11 -22.76
CA SER A 22 13.06 -0.07 -22.17
C SER A 22 12.25 1.20 -22.48
N ILE A 23 12.78 2.13 -23.30
CA ILE A 23 12.05 3.34 -23.74
C ILE A 23 11.87 3.31 -25.26
N SER A 24 11.24 2.26 -25.76
CA SER A 24 10.80 2.18 -27.16
C SER A 24 9.49 1.41 -27.24
N TYR A 25 8.50 1.84 -26.47
CA TYR A 25 7.10 1.52 -26.73
C TYR A 25 6.23 2.67 -26.24
N VAL A 26 6.20 3.75 -27.02
CA VAL A 26 5.10 4.73 -27.18
C VAL A 26 5.68 5.89 -28.00
N ASN A 27 5.44 5.83 -29.30
CA ASN A 27 4.88 6.92 -30.10
C ASN A 27 5.02 6.57 -31.58
N GLY A 28 3.95 5.97 -32.11
CA GLY A 28 3.70 5.89 -33.53
C GLY A 28 2.66 6.93 -33.93
N ALA A 29 2.94 7.59 -35.04
CA ALA A 29 2.04 8.34 -35.93
C ALA A 29 1.73 9.81 -35.59
N GLU A 30 2.54 10.67 -36.20
CA GLU A 30 2.20 12.02 -36.66
C GLU A 30 0.96 12.01 -37.58
N GLY A 31 0.10 13.02 -37.44
CA GLY A 31 -1.11 13.14 -38.27
C GLY A 31 -1.79 14.50 -38.23
N LYS A 32 -1.21 15.46 -38.98
CA LYS A 32 -1.87 16.57 -39.70
C LYS A 32 -2.62 17.68 -38.93
N GLN A 33 -1.96 18.84 -38.94
CA GLN A 33 -2.43 20.20 -39.24
C GLN A 33 -3.94 20.49 -39.27
N ALA A 34 -4.31 21.44 -38.41
CA ALA A 34 -4.99 22.70 -38.71
C ALA A 34 -6.22 22.67 -39.65
N LYS A 35 -7.40 22.97 -39.09
CA LYS A 35 -8.12 24.19 -39.50
C LYS A 35 -9.07 24.71 -38.44
N GLN A 36 -8.83 25.98 -38.17
CA GLN A 36 -9.50 26.94 -37.31
C GLN A 36 -11.01 27.04 -37.58
N GLN A 37 -11.75 27.04 -36.47
CA GLN A 37 -13.17 27.41 -36.36
C GLN A 37 -13.45 28.77 -37.02
N LYS A 38 -14.59 28.82 -37.70
CA LYS A 38 -15.28 30.07 -38.04
C LYS A 38 -16.07 30.56 -36.82
N ASP A 39 -15.91 31.86 -36.62
CA ASP A 39 -16.95 32.85 -36.34
C ASP A 39 -17.67 32.78 -34.99
N GLY A 40 -17.75 33.95 -34.38
CA GLY A 40 -18.30 34.16 -33.06
C GLY A 40 -19.82 34.25 -33.08
N SER A 41 -20.39 34.13 -31.90
CA SER A 41 -21.13 35.24 -31.30
C SER A 41 -21.64 34.81 -29.93
N GLN A 42 -21.41 35.66 -28.93
CA GLN A 42 -21.96 35.53 -27.59
C GLN A 42 -23.48 35.70 -27.60
N ALA A 43 -24.20 34.97 -26.76
CA ALA A 43 -24.86 35.53 -25.56
C ALA A 43 -25.93 34.57 -25.01
N GLY A 44 -25.92 34.38 -23.70
CA GLY A 44 -27.14 34.20 -22.91
C GLY A 44 -27.47 32.79 -22.40
N ALA A 45 -27.61 32.71 -21.07
CA ALA A 45 -28.40 31.77 -20.28
C ALA A 45 -27.82 30.37 -19.94
N ALA A 46 -27.88 30.08 -18.63
CA ALA A 46 -27.69 28.81 -17.92
C ALA A 46 -26.41 28.02 -18.25
N GLU A 47 -25.49 27.93 -17.29
CA GLU A 47 -24.33 27.02 -17.39
C GLU A 47 -24.84 25.56 -17.42
N PRO A 48 -24.69 24.83 -18.54
CA PRO A 48 -25.07 23.43 -18.59
C PRO A 48 -24.04 22.62 -17.80
N GLU A 49 -24.53 21.79 -16.88
CA GLU A 49 -23.75 20.80 -16.14
C GLU A 49 -22.85 20.01 -17.10
N LYS A 50 -21.54 20.31 -17.12
CA LYS A 50 -20.58 19.43 -17.77
C LYS A 50 -20.44 18.19 -16.92
N LYS A 51 -21.18 17.13 -17.28
CA LYS A 51 -20.94 15.77 -16.79
C LYS A 51 -19.49 15.39 -17.14
N TYR A 52 -18.60 15.46 -16.16
CA TYR A 52 -17.18 15.16 -16.34
C TYR A 52 -17.02 13.65 -16.56
N GLU A 53 -16.50 13.27 -17.73
CA GLU A 53 -16.22 11.89 -18.18
C GLU A 53 -15.31 11.10 -17.21
N LEU A 54 -14.57 11.83 -16.35
CA LEU A 54 -13.78 11.30 -15.24
C LEU A 54 -14.59 10.51 -14.20
N ILE A 55 -15.85 10.89 -13.94
CA ILE A 55 -16.69 10.19 -12.94
C ILE A 55 -17.11 8.81 -13.47
N GLU A 56 -17.43 8.74 -14.76
CA GLU A 56 -17.85 7.50 -15.43
C GLU A 56 -16.68 6.51 -15.46
N LYS A 57 -15.48 7.00 -15.81
CA LYS A 57 -14.25 6.20 -15.79
C LYS A 57 -13.82 5.78 -14.38
N THR A 58 -14.12 6.56 -13.35
CA THR A 58 -13.84 6.18 -11.94
C THR A 58 -14.78 5.07 -11.46
N LYS A 59 -16.01 5.04 -11.98
CA LYS A 59 -16.97 3.96 -11.72
C LYS A 59 -16.44 2.61 -12.24
N ASP A 60 -15.71 2.62 -13.35
CA ASP A 60 -15.10 1.42 -13.95
C ASP A 60 -13.90 0.86 -13.17
N TYR A 61 -13.28 1.62 -12.26
CA TYR A 61 -12.18 1.12 -11.41
C TYR A 61 -12.67 0.55 -10.07
N LEU A 62 -13.95 0.73 -9.74
CA LEU A 62 -14.58 0.24 -8.51
C LEU A 62 -15.63 -0.82 -8.83
N THR A 63 -15.30 -1.70 -9.77
CA THR A 63 -16.22 -2.72 -10.28
C THR A 63 -16.52 -3.82 -9.27
N THR A 64 -15.62 -4.02 -8.29
CA THR A 64 -15.80 -5.04 -7.26
C THR A 64 -15.95 -4.43 -5.87
N PRO A 65 -16.67 -5.09 -4.96
CA PRO A 65 -16.76 -4.62 -3.58
C PRO A 65 -15.43 -4.55 -2.84
N LYS A 66 -14.47 -5.41 -3.21
CA LYS A 66 -13.11 -5.37 -2.67
C LYS A 66 -12.38 -4.09 -3.09
N GLU A 67 -12.51 -3.68 -4.36
CA GLU A 67 -11.92 -2.43 -4.85
C GLU A 67 -12.59 -1.20 -4.23
N ALA A 68 -13.92 -1.23 -4.10
CA ALA A 68 -14.66 -0.19 -3.40
C ALA A 68 -14.22 -0.05 -1.93
N PHE A 69 -14.06 -1.18 -1.22
CA PHE A 69 -13.49 -1.19 0.13
C PHE A 69 -12.07 -0.63 0.15
N ALA A 70 -11.21 -1.06 -0.79
CA ALA A 70 -9.84 -0.59 -0.89
C ALA A 70 -9.77 0.93 -1.10
N TYR A 71 -10.67 1.50 -1.90
CA TYR A 71 -10.68 2.92 -2.20
C TYR A 71 -11.29 3.76 -1.08
N TYR A 72 -12.48 3.41 -0.60
CA TYR A 72 -13.25 4.24 0.34
C TYR A 72 -12.96 3.94 1.80
N CYS A 73 -12.71 2.68 2.16
CA CYS A 73 -12.68 2.23 3.55
C CYS A 73 -11.26 2.00 4.07
N SER A 74 -10.38 1.42 3.25
CA SER A 74 -9.02 1.06 3.64
C SER A 74 -8.12 2.22 4.07
N PRO A 75 -8.30 3.48 3.61
CA PRO A 75 -7.49 4.58 4.11
C PRO A 75 -7.58 4.76 5.63
N CYS A 76 -8.73 4.41 6.24
CA CYS A 76 -8.90 4.41 7.70
C CYS A 76 -8.81 3.00 8.30
N HIS A 77 -9.46 2.01 7.68
CA HIS A 77 -9.56 0.65 8.24
C HIS A 77 -8.41 -0.29 7.88
N GLY A 78 -7.48 0.11 7.02
CA GLY A 78 -6.35 -0.72 6.61
C GLY A 78 -6.65 -1.53 5.36
N ALA A 79 -5.60 -1.83 4.59
CA ALA A 79 -5.68 -2.72 3.43
C ALA A 79 -6.14 -4.14 3.85
N MET A 80 -5.87 -4.53 5.10
CA MET A 80 -6.29 -5.79 5.70
C MET A 80 -7.59 -5.69 6.51
N ALA A 81 -8.25 -4.52 6.52
CA ALA A 81 -9.42 -4.22 7.34
C ALA A 81 -9.20 -4.35 8.86
N ASP A 82 -7.94 -4.26 9.31
CA ASP A 82 -7.48 -4.48 10.69
C ASP A 82 -7.48 -3.21 11.58
N GLY A 83 -8.07 -2.12 11.10
CA GLY A 83 -8.09 -0.83 11.78
C GLY A 83 -6.78 -0.04 11.66
N LYS A 84 -5.83 -0.50 10.83
CA LYS A 84 -4.49 0.10 10.65
C LYS A 84 -4.32 0.76 9.28
N GLY A 85 -5.31 1.53 8.82
CA GLY A 85 -5.23 2.29 7.55
C GLY A 85 -4.32 3.48 7.65
N ILE A 86 -3.76 4.00 6.56
CA ILE A 86 -2.76 5.10 6.58
C ILE A 86 -3.18 6.34 7.39
N TYR A 87 -4.48 6.60 7.53
CA TYR A 87 -5.02 7.70 8.32
C TYR A 87 -5.25 7.33 9.80
N PHE A 88 -4.86 6.13 10.24
CA PHE A 88 -4.84 5.71 11.65
C PHE A 88 -3.88 6.51 12.53
N THR A 89 -2.93 7.23 11.90
CA THR A 89 -1.98 8.12 12.59
C THR A 89 -2.53 9.52 12.84
N ILE A 90 -3.66 9.87 12.21
CA ILE A 90 -4.44 11.03 12.66
C ILE A 90 -5.03 10.59 14.01
N ASP A 91 -4.92 11.40 15.06
CA ASP A 91 -5.39 11.10 16.42
C ASP A 91 -6.94 10.96 16.50
N LEU A 92 -7.50 10.03 15.73
CA LEU A 92 -8.90 9.66 15.71
C LEU A 92 -9.20 8.96 17.02
N ASN A 93 -10.08 9.56 17.82
CA ASN A 93 -10.58 8.98 19.05
C ASN A 93 -12.11 8.86 18.96
N PRO A 94 -12.67 7.64 18.94
CA PRO A 94 -11.98 6.34 18.95
C PRO A 94 -11.25 6.02 17.63
N LYS A 95 -10.28 5.12 17.69
CA LYS A 95 -9.59 4.59 16.49
C LYS A 95 -10.56 3.80 15.59
N PRO A 96 -10.31 3.71 14.27
CA PRO A 96 -11.05 2.81 13.41
C PRO A 96 -11.02 1.36 13.92
N THR A 97 -12.19 0.73 14.01
CA THR A 97 -12.32 -0.65 14.50
C THR A 97 -11.65 -1.65 13.55
N ASP A 98 -11.10 -2.73 14.10
CA ASP A 98 -10.72 -3.94 13.36
C ASP A 98 -11.98 -4.66 12.84
N LEU A 99 -12.25 -4.53 11.54
CA LEU A 99 -13.39 -5.14 10.85
C LEU A 99 -13.17 -6.63 10.54
N THR A 100 -12.01 -7.19 10.91
CA THR A 100 -11.74 -8.63 10.87
C THR A 100 -11.95 -9.32 12.21
N ASN A 101 -12.24 -8.57 13.28
CA ASN A 101 -12.54 -9.14 14.59
C ASN A 101 -13.82 -9.97 14.52
N VAL A 102 -13.70 -11.28 14.79
CA VAL A 102 -14.76 -12.26 14.55
C VAL A 102 -15.94 -12.03 15.50
N GLU A 103 -15.65 -11.82 16.79
CA GLU A 103 -16.65 -11.63 17.84
C GLU A 103 -17.42 -10.33 17.65
N TYR A 104 -16.72 -9.24 17.35
CA TYR A 104 -17.29 -7.94 17.06
C TYR A 104 -18.21 -7.99 15.85
N MET A 105 -17.72 -8.53 14.73
CA MET A 105 -18.52 -8.59 13.51
C MET A 105 -19.70 -9.55 13.65
N ALA A 106 -19.57 -10.65 14.39
CA ALA A 106 -20.67 -11.58 14.65
C ALA A 106 -21.81 -10.95 15.47
N ALA A 107 -21.51 -9.96 16.32
CA ALA A 107 -22.52 -9.22 17.08
C ALA A 107 -23.34 -8.21 16.25
N LEU A 108 -22.90 -7.91 15.01
CA LEU A 108 -23.56 -6.95 14.13
C LEU A 108 -24.38 -7.69 13.06
N THR A 109 -25.64 -7.32 12.89
CA THR A 109 -26.50 -7.81 11.79
C THR A 109 -26.14 -7.12 10.46
N ASP A 110 -26.41 -7.76 9.33
CA ASP A 110 -26.16 -7.16 8.01
C ASP A 110 -26.99 -5.89 7.78
N ASP A 111 -28.26 -5.84 8.21
CA ASP A 111 -29.10 -4.63 8.16
C ASP A 111 -28.50 -3.46 8.96
N TYR A 112 -27.89 -3.77 10.11
CA TYR A 112 -27.19 -2.76 10.91
C TYR A 112 -25.99 -2.22 10.15
N LEU A 113 -25.15 -3.09 9.57
CA LEU A 113 -23.98 -2.68 8.80
C LEU A 113 -24.39 -1.87 7.56
N LEU A 114 -25.43 -2.28 6.85
CA LEU A 114 -25.98 -1.58 5.69
C LEU A 114 -26.41 -0.16 6.06
N ASN A 115 -27.24 -0.03 7.11
CA ASN A 115 -27.68 1.27 7.61
C ASN A 115 -26.53 2.13 8.18
N PHE A 116 -25.55 1.49 8.79
CA PHE A 116 -24.35 2.16 9.29
C PHE A 116 -23.54 2.78 8.15
N VAL A 117 -23.23 2.00 7.10
CA VAL A 117 -22.47 2.47 5.94
C VAL A 117 -23.25 3.51 5.13
N LYS A 118 -24.56 3.35 4.98
CA LYS A 118 -25.44 4.36 4.36
C LYS A 118 -25.43 5.68 5.16
N GLY A 119 -25.20 5.61 6.46
CA GLY A 119 -25.20 6.75 7.38
C GLY A 119 -26.58 7.08 7.97
N SER A 120 -27.53 6.14 7.90
CA SER A 120 -28.86 6.23 8.51
C SER A 120 -28.89 5.79 9.99
N ALA A 121 -27.88 5.03 10.44
CA ALA A 121 -27.74 4.64 11.85
C ALA A 121 -27.43 5.86 12.75
N ALA A 122 -27.86 5.84 14.03
CA ALA A 122 -27.59 6.91 15.00
C ALA A 122 -26.08 7.13 15.19
N ARG A 123 -25.54 8.15 14.52
CA ARG A 123 -24.10 8.49 14.41
C ARG A 123 -23.47 9.07 15.68
N GLU A 124 -24.06 8.85 16.86
CA GLU A 124 -23.67 9.55 18.08
C GLU A 124 -22.19 9.29 18.45
N LYS A 125 -21.68 8.09 18.20
CA LYS A 125 -20.33 7.67 18.60
C LYS A 125 -19.27 7.67 17.47
N LEU A 126 -19.68 7.86 16.21
CA LEU A 126 -18.82 7.63 15.04
C LEU A 126 -18.98 8.71 13.96
N ARG A 127 -19.08 9.98 14.36
CA ARG A 127 -19.16 11.15 13.47
C ARG A 127 -17.99 11.26 12.46
N LEU A 128 -16.93 10.50 12.68
CA LEU A 128 -15.71 10.46 11.86
C LEU A 128 -15.80 9.48 10.67
N CYS A 129 -16.78 8.57 10.64
CA CYS A 129 -17.03 7.72 9.47
C CYS A 129 -18.02 8.42 8.51
N PRO A 130 -17.62 8.77 7.27
CA PRO A 130 -18.50 9.43 6.32
C PRO A 130 -19.73 8.59 5.96
N PRO A 131 -20.90 9.21 5.71
CA PRO A 131 -22.06 8.50 5.18
C PRO A 131 -21.87 8.19 3.69
N TRP A 132 -21.90 6.90 3.31
CA TRP A 132 -21.61 6.48 1.94
C TRP A 132 -22.85 6.27 1.06
N GLY A 133 -24.07 6.37 1.61
CA GLY A 133 -25.30 6.06 0.87
C GLY A 133 -25.65 7.01 -0.29
N LYS A 134 -24.89 8.09 -0.49
CA LYS A 134 -24.98 8.97 -1.68
C LYS A 134 -23.85 8.75 -2.69
N THR A 135 -22.85 7.94 -2.34
CA THR A 135 -21.65 7.67 -3.15
C THR A 135 -21.66 6.25 -3.68
N LEU A 136 -22.10 5.30 -2.85
CA LEU A 136 -22.24 3.89 -3.17
C LEU A 136 -23.73 3.54 -3.24
N ASP A 137 -24.12 2.78 -4.26
CA ASP A 137 -25.44 2.16 -4.30
C ASP A 137 -25.55 1.01 -3.27
N GLU A 138 -26.78 0.56 -3.06
CA GLU A 138 -27.10 -0.45 -2.05
C GLU A 138 -26.38 -1.78 -2.32
N ASP A 139 -26.43 -2.25 -3.57
CA ASP A 139 -25.77 -3.49 -4.01
C ASP A 139 -24.26 -3.46 -3.75
N MET A 140 -23.60 -2.32 -3.99
CA MET A 140 -22.17 -2.15 -3.70
C MET A 140 -21.90 -2.19 -2.18
N ILE A 141 -22.75 -1.57 -1.37
CA ILE A 141 -22.59 -1.60 0.11
C ILE A 141 -22.78 -3.02 0.64
N GLU A 142 -23.82 -3.73 0.18
CA GLU A 142 -24.05 -5.14 0.52
C GLU A 142 -22.86 -6.01 0.09
N GLY A 143 -22.33 -5.77 -1.11
CA GLY A 143 -21.12 -6.43 -1.58
C GLY A 143 -19.92 -6.20 -0.66
N ILE A 144 -19.74 -4.97 -0.14
CA ILE A 144 -18.65 -4.64 0.79
C ILE A 144 -18.84 -5.40 2.10
N ILE A 145 -20.08 -5.47 2.59
CA ILE A 145 -20.42 -6.26 3.79
C ILE A 145 -20.08 -7.74 3.56
N GLY A 146 -20.48 -8.30 2.42
CA GLY A 146 -20.13 -9.68 2.02
C GLY A 146 -18.61 -9.90 1.97
N TYR A 147 -17.85 -8.95 1.44
CA TYR A 147 -16.39 -8.98 1.47
C TYR A 147 -15.86 -9.02 2.91
N LEU A 148 -16.33 -8.15 3.81
CA LEU A 148 -15.92 -8.15 5.22
C LEU A 148 -16.28 -9.48 5.93
N ARG A 149 -17.46 -10.05 5.66
CA ARG A 149 -17.85 -11.38 6.16
C ARG A 149 -16.91 -12.48 5.68
N SER A 150 -16.43 -12.39 4.44
CA SER A 150 -15.45 -13.35 3.92
C SER A 150 -14.12 -13.29 4.68
N LEU A 151 -13.69 -12.09 5.11
CA LEU A 151 -12.48 -11.90 5.90
C LEU A 151 -12.62 -12.50 7.30
N THR A 152 -13.77 -12.30 7.96
CA THR A 152 -14.00 -12.86 9.31
C THR A 152 -14.11 -14.38 9.28
N ILE A 153 -14.71 -14.95 8.23
CA ILE A 153 -14.75 -16.41 8.02
C ILE A 153 -13.34 -16.97 7.76
N ALA A 154 -12.51 -16.26 7.01
CA ALA A 154 -11.12 -16.69 6.82
C ALA A 154 -10.35 -16.67 8.15
N LYS A 155 -10.49 -15.59 8.93
CA LYS A 155 -9.82 -15.44 10.23
C LYS A 155 -10.29 -16.44 11.28
N SER A 156 -11.58 -16.80 11.30
CA SER A 156 -12.09 -17.82 12.23
C SER A 156 -11.52 -19.21 11.93
N LYS A 157 -11.23 -19.52 10.67
CA LYS A 157 -10.57 -20.78 10.27
C LYS A 157 -9.11 -20.84 10.71
N GLU A 158 -8.43 -19.70 10.79
CA GLU A 158 -7.06 -19.60 11.28
C GLU A 158 -6.99 -19.75 12.82
N GLY A 159 -7.98 -19.21 13.54
CA GLY A 159 -8.08 -19.32 15.01
C GLY A 159 -8.60 -20.67 15.52
N GLY A 160 -9.39 -21.40 14.73
CA GLY A 160 -9.98 -22.70 15.11
C GLY A 160 -8.98 -23.86 15.23
N GLY A 161 -7.68 -23.63 15.02
CA GLY A 161 -6.60 -24.59 15.25
C GLY A 161 -5.87 -24.43 16.59
N ALA A 162 -6.22 -23.43 17.41
CA ALA A 162 -5.48 -23.05 18.61
C ALA A 162 -6.11 -23.50 19.95
N ASP A 163 -7.24 -24.23 19.93
CA ASP A 163 -7.83 -24.81 21.14
C ASP A 163 -7.10 -26.11 21.54
N LYS A 164 -5.87 -25.95 22.06
CA LYS A 164 -5.20 -26.82 23.05
C LYS A 164 -3.78 -26.28 23.32
N LYS A 165 -3.69 -25.17 24.05
CA LYS A 165 -2.70 -24.91 25.10
C LYS A 165 -2.86 -23.47 25.57
N GLU A 166 -3.72 -23.28 26.56
CA GLU A 166 -3.63 -22.15 27.47
C GLU A 166 -3.36 -22.73 28.86
N ALA A 167 -2.07 -22.75 29.22
CA ALA A 167 -1.57 -22.71 30.58
C ALA A 167 -0.03 -22.73 30.54
N ASP A 168 0.60 -21.62 30.11
CA ASP A 168 1.69 -21.01 30.87
C ASP A 168 2.09 -19.63 30.31
N VAL A 169 2.36 -18.73 31.26
CA VAL A 169 3.16 -17.50 31.13
C VAL A 169 2.52 -16.32 30.40
N ALA A 170 1.80 -15.54 31.21
CA ALA A 170 1.87 -14.10 31.15
C ALA A 170 3.34 -13.63 31.25
N SER A 171 3.89 -13.07 30.17
CA SER A 171 4.58 -11.77 30.18
C SER A 171 5.11 -11.43 28.78
N VAL A 172 5.24 -10.12 28.54
CA VAL A 172 5.99 -9.46 27.45
C VAL A 172 5.17 -9.05 26.22
N VAL A 173 4.57 -7.86 26.36
CA VAL A 173 4.72 -6.69 25.47
C VAL A 173 5.47 -6.92 24.15
N GLY A 174 4.82 -6.63 23.00
CA GLY A 174 5.55 -6.28 21.78
C GLY A 174 4.89 -6.70 20.48
N GLU A 175 4.15 -5.77 19.88
CA GLU A 175 3.64 -5.83 18.51
C GLU A 175 4.78 -5.83 17.47
N LYS A 176 4.80 -6.78 16.52
CA LYS A 176 5.24 -6.53 15.13
C LYS A 176 4.90 -7.67 14.18
N GLY A 177 4.18 -7.32 13.12
CA GLY A 177 3.77 -8.24 12.07
C GLY A 177 4.92 -8.78 11.22
N LYS A 178 4.65 -9.96 10.65
CA LYS A 178 5.39 -10.66 9.59
C LYS A 178 6.84 -10.93 9.98
N GLU A 179 7.01 -11.92 10.85
CA GLU A 179 8.30 -12.47 11.21
C GLU A 179 8.96 -13.07 9.97
N THR A 180 9.95 -12.36 9.40
CA THR A 180 10.98 -13.07 8.63
C THR A 180 11.57 -14.11 9.58
N PRO A 181 11.79 -15.37 9.16
CA PRO A 181 12.29 -16.39 10.06
C PRO A 181 13.55 -15.84 10.71
N GLN A 182 13.66 -15.89 12.05
CA GLN A 182 14.83 -15.41 12.78
C GLN A 182 16.14 -15.90 12.11
N ALA A 183 16.14 -17.13 11.60
CA ALA A 183 17.24 -17.71 10.83
C ALA A 183 17.71 -16.87 9.62
N VAL A 184 16.82 -16.14 8.93
CA VAL A 184 17.15 -15.26 7.80
C VAL A 184 17.83 -13.97 8.30
N ILE A 185 17.38 -13.41 9.42
CA ILE A 185 18.01 -12.23 10.03
C ILE A 185 19.43 -12.59 10.50
N TRP A 186 19.56 -13.71 11.20
CA TRP A 186 20.86 -14.20 11.69
C TRP A 186 21.79 -14.61 10.56
N SER A 187 21.29 -15.15 9.44
CA SER A 187 22.14 -15.49 8.28
C SER A 187 22.67 -14.25 7.55
N VAL A 188 21.84 -13.21 7.37
CA VAL A 188 22.26 -11.93 6.77
C VAL A 188 23.27 -11.22 7.67
N LEU A 189 23.02 -11.18 8.99
CA LEU A 189 23.96 -10.60 9.95
C LEU A 189 25.29 -11.35 9.99
N ALA A 190 25.27 -12.68 10.01
CA ALA A 190 26.48 -13.49 9.96
C ALA A 190 27.28 -13.24 8.68
N PHE A 191 26.60 -13.14 7.53
CA PHE A 191 27.24 -12.86 6.25
C PHE A 191 27.89 -11.47 6.22
N LEU A 192 27.20 -10.44 6.72
CA LEU A 192 27.73 -9.08 6.82
C LEU A 192 28.93 -9.02 7.78
N CYS A 193 28.86 -9.68 8.93
CA CYS A 193 29.97 -9.75 9.88
C CYS A 193 31.20 -10.44 9.28
N VAL A 194 31.03 -11.52 8.52
CA VAL A 194 32.13 -12.20 7.82
C VAL A 194 32.76 -11.30 6.76
N PHE A 195 31.95 -10.57 5.99
CA PHE A 195 32.45 -9.65 4.96
C PHE A 195 33.27 -8.51 5.58
N VAL A 196 32.77 -7.90 6.67
CA VAL A 196 33.49 -6.85 7.41
C VAL A 196 34.77 -7.40 8.04
N ALA A 197 34.73 -8.58 8.65
CA ALA A 197 35.91 -9.21 9.23
C ALA A 197 36.98 -9.56 8.18
N PHE A 198 36.57 -9.98 6.98
CA PHE A 198 37.49 -10.25 5.87
C PHE A 198 38.12 -8.96 5.33
N GLY A 199 37.33 -7.89 5.20
CA GLY A 199 37.82 -6.56 4.85
C GLY A 199 38.84 -6.04 5.86
N ALA A 200 38.51 -6.10 7.15
CA ALA A 200 39.41 -5.69 8.23
C ALA A 200 40.73 -6.48 8.25
N ARG A 201 40.68 -7.81 8.06
CA ARG A 201 41.88 -8.64 7.95
C ARG A 201 42.74 -8.28 6.74
N ARG A 202 42.12 -7.96 5.60
CA ARG A 202 42.84 -7.58 4.38
C ARG A 202 43.58 -6.25 4.57
N GLU A 203 42.97 -5.28 5.21
CA GLU A 203 43.60 -4.00 5.52
C GLU A 203 44.69 -4.14 6.60
N TRP A 204 44.46 -4.91 7.67
CA TRP A 204 45.51 -5.18 8.66
C TRP A 204 46.73 -5.90 8.08
N LYS A 205 46.55 -6.80 7.10
CA LYS A 205 47.67 -7.41 6.39
C LYS A 205 48.45 -6.42 5.52
N LYS A 206 47.82 -5.36 5.01
CA LYS A 206 48.52 -4.29 4.29
C LYS A 206 49.35 -3.44 5.26
N LEU A 207 48.73 -2.99 6.36
CA LEU A 207 49.41 -2.19 7.38
C LEU A 207 50.57 -2.95 8.03
N ALA A 208 50.44 -4.26 8.26
CA ALA A 208 51.52 -5.11 8.77
C ALA A 208 52.70 -5.25 7.78
N LYS A 209 52.46 -5.07 6.48
CA LYS A 209 53.47 -5.16 5.43
C LYS A 209 54.16 -3.82 5.17
N GLU A 210 53.49 -2.72 5.45
CA GLU A 210 54.02 -1.36 5.30
C GLU A 210 54.94 -0.97 6.47
N GLY A 211 54.88 -1.69 7.60
CA GLY A 211 55.68 -1.41 8.80
C GLY A 211 55.36 -0.03 9.41
N PRO A 212 55.76 0.26 10.66
CA PRO A 212 55.61 1.61 11.19
C PRO A 212 56.49 2.54 10.37
N SER A 213 55.91 3.51 9.66
CA SER A 213 56.68 4.58 9.04
C SER A 213 57.50 5.28 10.12
N GLU A 214 58.82 5.17 10.07
CA GLU A 214 59.71 5.99 10.89
C GLU A 214 59.28 7.46 10.75
N LYS A 215 58.91 8.06 11.88
CA LYS A 215 58.74 9.52 11.95
C LYS A 215 60.10 10.14 11.65
N LYS A 216 60.21 10.87 10.55
CA LYS A 216 61.27 11.84 10.31
C LYS A 216 60.66 13.23 10.20
#